data_AF-A0A9W8BB14-F1
#
_entry.id   AF-A0A9W8BB14-F1
#
_cell.length_a   1.000
_cell.length_b   1.000
_cell.length_c   1.000
_cell.angle_alpha   90.00
_cell.angle_beta   90.00
_cell.angle_gamma   90.00
#
_symmetry.space_group_name_H-M   'P 1'
#
loop_
_entity.id
_entity.type
_entity.pdbx_description
1 polymer ?
#
loop_
_entity_poly.entity_id
_entity_poly.type
_entity_poly.pdbx_seq_one_letter_code
_entity_poly.pdbx_strand_id
1 'polypeptide(L)'
;MDFFTNCKPADWKTGFEPRLSVESAMPHEEYAGPIEMSGNDKRQYRLIRLPNNLVALCVQDSESEEASVSLSVGVGSNANSAQLQGLAHFLEHMLFLGTEKYPKEGGYNEYISNNSGRTNASGNIQTLRDAANALGLNLRDEMIKFYEKYYSADIMRLVVVGNHSLDVLTEWTVSKFSAVKSKGNTTPNIDCRLLSSAEIGKVVRYKTVGEQYQLELQFSIPEINNGFGHFRIGVTATPKGLEEYQAIVSLIFAYVQMLKEQGPQEWYFQELALVKKAKYDYKAREDVCDYACDITSRSHNKYVPPNHILSHSELLGNYDAELISACLHFINPQNYRLFIGAQEHKSVDCHLKEKHYDILHHIADLPVCLTSDECAGSASGESIHLPARNVFLPDNFTVAKLATAADKPTSEPTLLRKNDKYEVWFKQDDQFFTPHGCISLIISSETTDNSPINQVLSQLFIHV
;
A
#
# COMPACT_ATOMS: atom_id res chain seq x y z
N MET A 1 21.48 -18.47 6.45
CA MET A 1 20.31 -19.23 6.90
C MET A 1 19.15 -18.84 6.01
N ASP A 2 18.37 -19.80 5.50
CA ASP A 2 17.11 -19.47 4.82
C ASP A 2 16.11 -19.02 5.89
N PHE A 3 16.06 -17.71 6.16
CA PHE A 3 15.29 -17.13 7.26
C PHE A 3 13.77 -17.37 7.13
N PHE A 4 13.29 -17.63 5.91
CA PHE A 4 11.89 -17.91 5.61
C PHE A 4 11.61 -19.40 5.32
N THR A 5 12.44 -20.32 5.81
CA THR A 5 12.26 -21.77 5.60
C THR A 5 10.88 -22.28 6.04
N ASN A 6 10.23 -21.59 6.98
CA ASN A 6 8.88 -21.92 7.46
C ASN A 6 7.75 -21.20 6.69
N CYS A 7 8.04 -20.18 5.89
CA CYS A 7 7.06 -19.48 5.07
C CYS A 7 6.85 -20.25 3.77
N LYS A 8 5.87 -21.15 3.75
CA LYS A 8 5.47 -21.88 2.54
C LYS A 8 4.40 -21.09 1.79
N PRO A 9 4.41 -21.09 0.44
CA PRO A 9 3.29 -20.56 -0.34
C PRO A 9 1.98 -21.19 0.13
N ALA A 10 0.94 -20.38 0.22
CA ALA A 10 -0.38 -20.85 0.60
C ALA A 10 -0.93 -21.81 -0.44
N ASP A 11 -1.72 -22.78 0.02
CA ASP A 11 -2.37 -23.72 -0.87
C ASP A 11 -3.59 -23.07 -1.53
N TRP A 12 -3.40 -22.69 -2.79
CA TRP A 12 -4.50 -22.26 -3.65
C TRP A 12 -5.13 -23.44 -4.41
N LYS A 13 -4.53 -24.63 -4.43
CA LYS A 13 -5.00 -25.74 -5.27
C LYS A 13 -6.17 -26.49 -4.66
N THR A 14 -6.23 -26.58 -3.33
CA THR A 14 -7.30 -27.30 -2.62
C THR A 14 -8.40 -26.36 -2.12
N GLY A 15 -9.54 -26.92 -1.71
CA GLY A 15 -10.68 -26.16 -1.20
C GLY A 15 -11.58 -25.53 -2.26
N PHE A 16 -11.29 -25.75 -3.55
CA PHE A 16 -12.15 -25.36 -4.67
C PHE A 16 -12.96 -26.57 -5.15
N GLU A 17 -14.27 -26.39 -5.27
CA GLU A 17 -15.21 -27.41 -5.72
C GLU A 17 -15.74 -27.10 -7.13
N PRO A 18 -15.87 -28.10 -8.02
CA PRO A 18 -16.41 -27.87 -9.35
C PRO A 18 -17.89 -27.45 -9.30
N ARG A 19 -18.23 -26.46 -10.12
CA ARG A 19 -19.56 -25.88 -10.30
C ARG A 19 -19.81 -25.58 -11.79
N LEU A 20 -21.08 -25.38 -12.13
CA LEU A 20 -21.50 -24.87 -13.43
C LEU A 20 -22.17 -23.52 -13.22
N SER A 21 -21.91 -22.57 -14.11
CA SER A 21 -22.63 -21.30 -14.11
C SER A 21 -24.11 -21.54 -14.45
N VAL A 22 -24.99 -20.70 -13.90
CA VAL A 22 -26.43 -20.96 -13.90
C VAL A 22 -27.04 -20.91 -15.30
N GLU A 23 -26.60 -19.98 -16.15
CA GLU A 23 -27.21 -19.76 -17.47
C GLU A 23 -26.44 -20.44 -18.59
N SER A 24 -25.12 -20.24 -18.65
CA SER A 24 -24.30 -20.78 -19.75
C SER A 24 -23.79 -22.20 -19.52
N ALA A 25 -24.05 -22.78 -18.34
CA ALA A 25 -23.55 -24.10 -17.92
C ALA A 25 -22.03 -24.24 -18.11
N MET A 26 -21.28 -23.13 -17.98
CA MET A 26 -19.84 -23.12 -18.13
C MET A 26 -19.17 -23.60 -16.83
N PRO A 27 -18.16 -24.48 -16.93
CA PRO A 27 -17.47 -24.99 -15.75
C PRO A 27 -16.64 -23.89 -15.08
N HIS A 28 -16.61 -23.94 -13.76
CA HIS A 28 -15.69 -23.19 -12.92
C HIS A 28 -15.52 -23.94 -11.60
N GLU A 29 -14.59 -23.51 -10.76
CA GLU A 29 -14.45 -24.00 -9.40
C GLU A 29 -14.79 -22.87 -8.42
N GLU A 30 -15.45 -23.20 -7.32
CA GLU A 30 -15.83 -22.25 -6.25
C GLU A 30 -15.11 -22.64 -4.95
N TYR A 31 -14.52 -21.66 -4.27
CA TYR A 31 -13.89 -21.90 -2.97
C TYR A 31 -14.96 -22.22 -1.92
N ALA A 32 -14.88 -23.39 -1.31
CA ALA A 32 -15.87 -23.89 -0.34
C ALA A 32 -15.55 -23.48 1.11
N GLY A 33 -14.34 -22.94 1.37
CA GLY A 33 -13.94 -22.48 2.70
C GLY A 33 -14.55 -21.12 3.06
N PRO A 34 -14.62 -20.78 4.36
CA PRO A 34 -15.07 -19.45 4.78
C PRO A 34 -14.05 -18.39 4.37
N ILE A 35 -14.54 -17.22 3.94
CA ILE A 35 -13.72 -16.02 3.77
C ILE A 35 -13.81 -15.20 5.05
N GLU A 36 -12.66 -14.81 5.61
CA GLU A 36 -12.60 -13.96 6.80
C GLU A 36 -12.99 -12.52 6.44
N MET A 37 -14.04 -12.04 7.10
CA MET A 37 -14.67 -10.74 6.85
C MET A 37 -14.82 -9.97 8.16
N SER A 38 -14.92 -8.64 8.07
CA SER A 38 -15.38 -7.81 9.18
C SER A 38 -16.82 -8.17 9.54
N GLY A 39 -17.14 -8.16 10.83
CA GLY A 39 -18.50 -8.41 11.31
C GLY A 39 -19.52 -7.34 10.88
N ASN A 40 -19.05 -6.18 10.42
CA ASN A 40 -19.90 -5.10 9.91
C ASN A 40 -19.96 -5.06 8.37
N ASP A 41 -19.24 -5.96 7.68
CA ASP A 41 -19.29 -6.04 6.23
C ASP A 41 -20.59 -6.73 5.79
N LYS A 42 -21.43 -5.99 5.07
CA LYS A 42 -22.72 -6.48 4.55
C LYS A 42 -22.59 -7.11 3.15
N ARG A 43 -21.44 -6.99 2.50
CA ARG A 43 -21.22 -7.50 1.15
C ARG A 43 -21.18 -9.03 1.18
N GLN A 44 -21.57 -9.65 0.06
CA GLN A 44 -21.43 -11.08 -0.12
C GLN A 44 -20.31 -11.38 -1.12
N TYR A 45 -19.66 -12.52 -0.94
CA TYR A 45 -18.43 -12.85 -1.66
C TYR A 45 -18.51 -14.25 -2.24
N ARG A 46 -17.96 -14.41 -3.44
CA ARG A 46 -17.70 -15.71 -4.04
C ARG A 46 -16.34 -15.70 -4.71
N LEU A 47 -15.43 -16.52 -4.22
CA LEU A 47 -14.11 -16.71 -4.80
C LEU A 47 -14.16 -17.90 -5.75
N ILE A 48 -13.86 -17.66 -7.03
CA ILE A 48 -13.94 -18.67 -8.09
C ILE A 48 -12.61 -18.81 -8.82
N ARG A 49 -12.40 -19.99 -9.43
CA ARG A 49 -11.37 -20.25 -10.43
C ARG A 49 -12.02 -20.62 -11.74
N LEU A 50 -11.62 -19.95 -12.80
CA LEU A 50 -12.06 -20.24 -14.17
C LEU A 50 -11.28 -21.42 -14.78
N PRO A 51 -11.79 -22.07 -15.84
CA PRO A 51 -11.11 -23.20 -16.51
C PRO A 51 -9.71 -22.89 -17.05
N ASN A 52 -9.40 -21.60 -17.24
CA ASN A 52 -8.09 -21.11 -17.67
C ASN A 52 -7.17 -20.71 -16.49
N ASN A 53 -7.47 -21.15 -15.27
CA ASN A 53 -6.76 -20.86 -14.02
C ASN A 53 -6.87 -19.42 -13.48
N LEU A 54 -7.56 -18.52 -14.18
CA LEU A 54 -7.79 -17.16 -13.67
C LEU A 54 -8.62 -17.25 -12.38
N VAL A 55 -8.15 -16.60 -11.33
CA VAL A 55 -8.86 -16.53 -10.04
C VAL A 55 -9.60 -15.19 -9.95
N ALA A 56 -10.89 -15.26 -9.64
CA ALA A 56 -11.76 -14.10 -9.56
C ALA A 56 -12.52 -14.06 -8.23
N LEU A 57 -12.68 -12.87 -7.66
CA LEU A 57 -13.58 -12.63 -6.53
C LEU A 57 -14.80 -11.84 -7.03
N CYS A 58 -15.97 -12.46 -6.98
CA CYS A 58 -17.25 -11.80 -7.21
C CYS A 58 -17.74 -11.22 -5.88
N VAL A 59 -18.09 -9.93 -5.88
CA VAL A 59 -18.53 -9.18 -4.70
C VAL A 59 -19.89 -8.59 -4.98
N GLN A 60 -20.90 -9.07 -4.26
CA GLN A 60 -22.23 -8.48 -4.27
C GLN A 60 -22.31 -7.40 -3.20
N ASP A 61 -22.47 -6.16 -3.65
CA ASP A 61 -22.72 -5.00 -2.81
C ASP A 61 -24.09 -4.41 -3.18
N SER A 62 -25.14 -4.86 -2.48
CA SER A 62 -26.53 -4.47 -2.76
C SER A 62 -26.82 -2.99 -2.48
N GLU A 63 -25.98 -2.33 -1.68
CA GLU A 63 -26.10 -0.90 -1.37
C GLU A 63 -25.27 -0.05 -2.35
N SER A 64 -24.64 -0.64 -3.36
CA SER A 64 -23.84 0.08 -4.35
C SER A 64 -24.68 0.60 -5.52
N GLU A 65 -24.46 1.87 -5.85
CA GLU A 65 -24.96 2.50 -7.08
C GLU A 65 -23.97 2.32 -8.25
N GLU A 66 -22.74 1.93 -7.96
CA GLU A 66 -21.66 1.73 -8.92
C GLU A 66 -21.25 0.26 -9.01
N ALA A 67 -20.70 -0.12 -10.16
CA ALA A 67 -20.05 -1.42 -10.35
C ALA A 67 -18.58 -1.18 -10.75
N SER A 68 -17.70 -2.05 -10.28
CA SER A 68 -16.27 -1.99 -10.62
C SER A 68 -15.75 -3.35 -11.04
N VAL A 69 -14.82 -3.33 -12.00
CA VAL A 69 -14.08 -4.51 -12.41
C VAL A 69 -12.61 -4.13 -12.41
N SER A 70 -11.79 -4.90 -11.70
CA SER A 70 -10.34 -4.73 -11.69
C SER A 70 -9.66 -6.04 -12.07
N LEU A 71 -8.80 -5.99 -13.08
CA LEU A 71 -7.99 -7.10 -13.55
C LEU A 71 -6.52 -6.73 -13.37
N SER A 72 -5.77 -7.54 -12.65
CA SER A 72 -4.33 -7.36 -12.46
C SER A 72 -3.56 -8.55 -12.99
N VAL A 73 -2.48 -8.27 -13.72
CA VAL A 73 -1.54 -9.29 -14.21
C VAL A 73 -0.32 -9.29 -13.29
N GLY A 74 0.14 -10.47 -12.85
CA GLY A 74 1.28 -10.67 -11.96
C GLY A 74 2.64 -10.37 -12.62
N VAL A 75 2.74 -9.31 -13.41
CA VAL A 75 3.93 -8.86 -14.11
C VAL A 75 3.91 -7.33 -14.18
N GLY A 76 5.08 -6.70 -14.18
CA GLY A 76 5.19 -5.24 -14.27
C GLY A 76 6.53 -4.78 -14.82
N SER A 77 6.89 -3.54 -14.51
CA SER A 77 8.12 -2.89 -15.00
C SER A 77 9.40 -3.65 -14.64
N ASN A 78 9.42 -4.38 -13.54
CA ASN A 78 10.56 -5.22 -13.15
C ASN A 78 10.84 -6.36 -14.15
N ALA A 79 9.88 -6.74 -14.99
CA ALA A 79 10.07 -7.72 -16.07
C ALA A 79 10.52 -7.08 -17.40
N ASN A 80 10.67 -5.74 -17.45
CA ASN A 80 11.25 -5.06 -18.61
C ASN A 80 12.70 -5.54 -18.81
N SER A 81 13.15 -5.61 -20.07
CA SER A 81 14.57 -5.78 -20.33
C SER A 81 15.34 -4.53 -19.89
N ALA A 82 16.60 -4.69 -19.48
CA ALA A 82 17.47 -3.56 -19.12
C ALA A 82 17.57 -2.49 -20.24
N GLN A 83 17.33 -2.91 -21.48
CA GLN A 83 17.40 -2.11 -22.68
C GLN A 83 16.09 -1.38 -23.03
N LEU A 84 14.93 -1.88 -22.58
CA LEU A 84 13.60 -1.34 -22.89
C LEU A 84 12.83 -1.02 -21.60
N GLN A 85 13.41 -0.18 -20.75
CA GLN A 85 12.76 0.31 -19.54
C GLN A 85 11.51 1.13 -19.92
N GLY A 86 10.37 0.78 -19.32
CA GLY A 86 9.06 1.39 -19.61
C GLY A 86 8.15 0.56 -20.52
N LEU A 87 8.60 -0.59 -21.06
CA LEU A 87 7.81 -1.39 -22.00
C LEU A 87 6.49 -1.91 -21.43
N ALA A 88 6.50 -2.49 -20.23
CA ALA A 88 5.29 -3.00 -19.57
C ALA A 88 4.23 -1.90 -19.37
N HIS A 89 4.70 -0.72 -18.96
CA HIS A 89 3.86 0.44 -18.73
C HIS A 89 3.35 1.05 -20.06
N PHE A 90 4.18 1.08 -21.09
CA PHE A 90 3.73 1.52 -22.41
C PHE A 90 2.69 0.57 -23.01
N LEU A 91 2.85 -0.74 -22.84
CA LEU A 91 1.85 -1.73 -23.23
C LEU A 91 0.50 -1.48 -22.52
N GLU A 92 0.50 -1.16 -21.22
CA GLU A 92 -0.71 -0.82 -20.46
C GLU A 92 -1.51 0.30 -21.14
N HIS A 93 -0.85 1.38 -21.59
CA HIS A 93 -1.49 2.46 -22.35
C HIS A 93 -2.09 1.97 -23.67
N MET A 94 -1.36 1.13 -24.41
CA MET A 94 -1.80 0.66 -25.72
C MET A 94 -3.06 -0.22 -25.63
N LEU A 95 -3.32 -0.87 -24.49
CA LEU A 95 -4.55 -1.67 -24.29
C LEU A 95 -5.83 -0.84 -24.34
N PHE A 96 -5.74 0.48 -24.12
CA PHE A 96 -6.88 1.39 -24.18
C PHE A 96 -7.13 2.00 -25.57
N LEU A 97 -6.24 1.75 -26.54
CA LEU A 97 -6.31 2.35 -27.88
C LEU A 97 -7.04 1.50 -28.92
N GLY A 98 -7.74 0.45 -28.48
CA GLY A 98 -8.62 -0.37 -29.32
C GLY A 98 -8.23 -1.85 -29.34
N THR A 99 -9.22 -2.68 -29.61
CA THR A 99 -9.08 -4.15 -29.71
C THR A 99 -9.70 -4.62 -31.02
N GLU A 100 -9.48 -5.87 -31.41
CA GLU A 100 -10.12 -6.47 -32.60
C GLU A 100 -11.65 -6.35 -32.56
N LYS A 101 -12.25 -6.58 -31.38
CA LYS A 101 -13.71 -6.50 -31.19
C LYS A 101 -14.21 -5.04 -31.09
N TYR A 102 -13.40 -4.16 -30.52
CA TYR A 102 -13.73 -2.73 -30.34
C TYR A 102 -12.58 -1.87 -30.90
N PRO A 103 -12.50 -1.69 -32.23
CA PRO A 103 -11.33 -1.10 -32.89
C PRO A 103 -11.27 0.43 -32.81
N LYS A 104 -12.30 1.09 -32.29
CA LYS A 104 -12.33 2.55 -32.15
C LYS A 104 -11.33 2.99 -31.09
N GLU A 105 -10.28 3.69 -31.51
CA GLU A 105 -9.31 4.33 -30.62
C GLU A 105 -10.02 5.27 -29.64
N GLY A 106 -9.69 5.16 -28.35
CA GLY A 106 -10.34 5.92 -27.28
C GLY A 106 -11.80 5.54 -27.02
N GLY A 107 -12.40 4.62 -27.78
CA GLY A 107 -13.80 4.22 -27.64
C GLY A 107 -14.12 3.61 -26.27
N TYR A 108 -13.13 2.94 -25.65
CA TYR A 108 -13.25 2.47 -24.27
C TYR A 108 -13.35 3.64 -23.28
N ASN A 109 -12.43 4.61 -23.35
CA ASN A 109 -12.42 5.77 -22.46
C ASN A 109 -13.67 6.64 -22.64
N GLU A 110 -14.15 6.78 -23.88
CA GLU A 110 -15.42 7.46 -24.19
C GLU A 110 -16.60 6.72 -23.56
N TYR A 111 -16.69 5.39 -23.71
CA TYR A 111 -17.74 4.58 -23.09
C TYR A 111 -17.72 4.72 -21.56
N ILE A 112 -16.55 4.61 -20.94
CA ILE A 112 -16.40 4.72 -19.48
C ILE A 112 -16.80 6.12 -19.00
N SER A 113 -16.31 7.18 -19.65
CA SER A 113 -16.64 8.56 -19.28
C SER A 113 -18.12 8.88 -19.42
N ASN A 114 -18.78 8.35 -20.47
CA ASN A 114 -20.21 8.50 -20.69
C ASN A 114 -21.07 7.71 -19.69
N ASN A 115 -20.47 6.79 -18.93
CA ASN A 115 -21.13 6.00 -17.89
C ASN A 115 -20.52 6.29 -16.49
N SER A 116 -19.95 7.48 -16.30
CA SER A 116 -19.42 7.98 -15.01
C SER A 116 -18.27 7.17 -14.40
N GLY A 117 -17.58 6.31 -15.17
CA GLY A 117 -16.43 5.56 -14.68
C GLY A 117 -15.09 6.29 -14.91
N ARG A 118 -13.98 5.70 -14.43
CA ARG A 118 -12.62 6.25 -14.53
C ARG A 118 -11.59 5.18 -14.90
N THR A 119 -10.49 5.59 -15.55
CA THR A 119 -9.33 4.74 -15.91
C THR A 119 -8.04 5.51 -15.65
N ASN A 120 -6.92 4.84 -15.39
CA ASN A 120 -5.61 5.47 -15.17
C ASN A 120 -4.47 4.64 -15.77
N ALA A 121 -3.43 5.32 -16.27
CA ALA A 121 -2.11 4.77 -16.65
C ALA A 121 -1.10 5.93 -16.76
N SER A 122 0.19 5.78 -16.37
CA SER A 122 1.15 6.92 -16.30
C SER A 122 2.62 6.59 -16.66
N GLY A 123 3.22 7.27 -17.65
CA GLY A 123 4.67 7.14 -17.99
C GLY A 123 5.09 7.81 -19.32
N ASN A 124 6.35 7.62 -19.75
CA ASN A 124 7.00 8.45 -20.80
C ASN A 124 7.36 7.67 -22.09
N ILE A 125 6.68 7.99 -23.19
CA ILE A 125 6.88 7.37 -24.52
C ILE A 125 8.20 7.77 -25.20
N GLN A 126 8.73 8.96 -24.94
CA GLN A 126 9.89 9.50 -25.66
C GLN A 126 11.14 8.67 -25.35
N THR A 127 11.39 8.41 -24.06
CA THR A 127 12.55 7.65 -23.60
C THR A 127 12.54 6.20 -24.07
N LEU A 128 11.36 5.56 -24.13
CA LEU A 128 11.22 4.16 -24.57
C LEU A 128 11.42 4.03 -26.08
N ARG A 129 10.84 4.94 -26.87
CA ARG A 129 10.96 4.93 -28.33
C ARG A 129 12.41 5.14 -28.76
N ASP A 130 13.10 6.09 -28.15
CA ASP A 130 14.48 6.40 -28.51
C ASP A 130 15.43 5.23 -28.17
N ALA A 131 15.19 4.53 -27.05
CA ALA A 131 15.90 3.29 -26.70
C ALA A 131 15.66 2.16 -27.70
N ALA A 132 14.41 1.92 -28.11
CA ALA A 132 14.07 0.91 -29.12
C ALA A 132 14.72 1.22 -30.47
N ASN A 133 14.66 2.49 -30.91
CA ASN A 133 15.27 2.95 -32.15
C ASN A 133 16.79 2.80 -32.15
N ALA A 134 17.46 3.13 -31.05
CA ALA A 134 18.91 2.97 -30.90
C ALA A 134 19.37 1.51 -31.01
N LEU A 135 18.49 0.55 -30.71
CA LEU A 135 18.74 -0.89 -30.81
C LEU A 135 18.29 -1.49 -32.15
N GLY A 136 17.70 -0.68 -33.05
CA GLY A 136 17.12 -1.17 -34.31
C GLY A 136 15.89 -2.07 -34.10
N LEU A 137 15.21 -1.96 -32.95
CA LEU A 137 14.05 -2.78 -32.60
C LEU A 137 12.74 -2.10 -33.00
N ASN A 138 11.77 -2.89 -33.45
CA ASN A 138 10.41 -2.43 -33.64
C ASN A 138 9.64 -2.51 -32.31
N LEU A 139 9.26 -1.35 -31.77
CA LEU A 139 8.58 -1.27 -30.47
C LEU A 139 7.26 -2.04 -30.43
N ARG A 140 6.51 -2.08 -31.54
CA ARG A 140 5.25 -2.85 -31.64
C ARG A 140 5.49 -4.33 -31.48
N ASP A 141 6.53 -4.86 -32.12
CA ASP A 141 6.84 -6.28 -32.05
C ASP A 141 7.32 -6.66 -30.65
N GLU A 142 8.10 -5.79 -29.98
CA GLU A 142 8.50 -6.00 -28.58
C GLU A 142 7.32 -5.95 -27.61
N MET A 143 6.35 -5.06 -27.83
CA MET A 143 5.09 -5.06 -27.06
C MET A 143 4.30 -6.35 -27.25
N ILE A 144 4.15 -6.81 -28.49
CA ILE A 144 3.46 -8.08 -28.78
C ILE A 144 4.20 -9.25 -28.14
N LYS A 145 5.53 -9.29 -28.21
CA LYS A 145 6.33 -10.31 -27.51
C LYS A 145 6.10 -10.28 -26.00
N PHE A 146 6.06 -9.08 -25.40
CA PHE A 146 5.80 -8.94 -23.97
C PHE A 146 4.39 -9.42 -23.60
N TYR A 147 3.38 -9.02 -24.36
CA TYR A 147 1.99 -9.47 -24.20
C TYR A 147 1.88 -10.99 -24.36
N GLU A 148 2.43 -11.54 -25.44
CA GLU A 148 2.40 -12.97 -25.70
C GLU A 148 3.14 -13.78 -24.64
N LYS A 149 4.22 -13.23 -24.09
CA LYS A 149 4.97 -13.87 -23.01
C LYS A 149 4.24 -13.82 -21.67
N TYR A 150 3.71 -12.67 -21.25
CA TYR A 150 3.29 -12.48 -19.87
C TYR A 150 1.77 -12.36 -19.66
N TYR A 151 1.00 -11.86 -20.62
CA TYR A 151 -0.46 -11.71 -20.46
C TYR A 151 -1.13 -13.07 -20.60
N SER A 152 -1.28 -13.76 -19.46
CA SER A 152 -1.82 -15.10 -19.34
C SER A 152 -2.76 -15.19 -18.16
N ALA A 153 -3.85 -15.94 -18.32
CA ALA A 153 -4.83 -16.19 -17.26
C ALA A 153 -4.21 -16.79 -15.99
N ASP A 154 -3.12 -17.57 -16.11
CA ASP A 154 -2.47 -18.25 -14.98
C ASP A 154 -1.87 -17.30 -13.93
N ILE A 155 -1.55 -16.07 -14.34
CA ILE A 155 -0.99 -15.03 -13.47
C ILE A 155 -1.93 -13.82 -13.36
N MET A 156 -3.21 -13.99 -13.68
CA MET A 156 -4.21 -12.93 -13.57
C MET A 156 -5.07 -13.11 -12.32
N ARG A 157 -5.42 -11.99 -11.72
CA ARG A 157 -6.40 -11.88 -10.64
C ARG A 157 -7.47 -10.88 -11.04
N LEU A 158 -8.71 -11.17 -10.69
CA LEU A 158 -9.88 -10.38 -11.08
C LEU A 158 -10.78 -10.13 -9.86
N VAL A 159 -11.30 -8.92 -9.73
CA VAL A 159 -12.39 -8.61 -8.80
C VAL A 159 -13.52 -7.98 -9.58
N VAL A 160 -14.74 -8.48 -9.38
CA VAL A 160 -15.97 -7.96 -9.98
C VAL A 160 -16.92 -7.57 -8.87
N VAL A 161 -17.20 -6.28 -8.73
CA VAL A 161 -18.10 -5.72 -7.71
C VAL A 161 -19.34 -5.15 -8.36
N GLY A 162 -20.51 -5.45 -7.82
CA GLY A 162 -21.76 -4.83 -8.25
C GLY A 162 -22.94 -5.19 -7.35
N ASN A 163 -24.08 -4.58 -7.61
CA ASN A 163 -25.32 -4.80 -6.85
C ASN A 163 -26.15 -6.01 -7.31
N HIS A 164 -25.65 -6.77 -8.29
CA HIS A 164 -26.30 -7.98 -8.80
C HIS A 164 -25.98 -9.18 -7.91
N SER A 165 -26.81 -10.22 -7.99
CA SER A 165 -26.58 -11.47 -7.24
C SER A 165 -25.22 -12.10 -7.60
N LEU A 166 -24.63 -12.81 -6.64
CA LEU A 166 -23.39 -13.56 -6.87
C LEU A 166 -23.49 -14.50 -8.09
N ASP A 167 -24.65 -15.09 -8.35
CA ASP A 167 -24.86 -15.98 -9.51
C ASP A 167 -24.73 -15.22 -10.84
N VAL A 168 -25.33 -14.04 -10.94
CA VAL A 168 -25.22 -13.18 -12.13
C VAL A 168 -23.78 -12.69 -12.31
N LEU A 169 -23.13 -12.23 -11.24
CA LEU A 169 -21.74 -11.79 -11.30
C LEU A 169 -20.80 -12.93 -11.71
N THR A 170 -21.04 -14.14 -11.20
CA THR A 170 -20.30 -15.35 -11.56
C THR A 170 -20.49 -15.69 -13.04
N GLU A 171 -21.74 -15.69 -13.53
CA GLU A 171 -22.08 -15.95 -14.93
C GLU A 171 -21.36 -14.98 -15.88
N TRP A 172 -21.39 -13.68 -15.59
CA TRP A 172 -20.65 -12.68 -16.38
C TRP A 172 -19.14 -12.90 -16.29
N THR A 173 -18.62 -13.23 -15.12
CA THR A 173 -17.18 -13.46 -14.94
C THR A 173 -16.71 -14.66 -15.76
N VAL A 174 -17.41 -15.79 -15.66
CA VAL A 174 -17.09 -17.02 -16.39
C VAL A 174 -17.22 -16.79 -17.91
N SER A 175 -18.34 -16.22 -18.38
CA SER A 175 -18.59 -16.03 -19.80
C SER A 175 -17.63 -15.04 -20.48
N LYS A 176 -17.20 -13.98 -19.78
CA LYS A 176 -16.33 -12.94 -20.37
C LYS A 176 -14.84 -13.26 -20.28
N PHE A 177 -14.40 -13.95 -19.22
CA PHE A 177 -12.96 -14.10 -18.93
C PHE A 177 -12.41 -15.52 -19.16
N SER A 178 -13.24 -16.55 -19.35
CA SER A 178 -12.76 -17.91 -19.64
C SER A 178 -12.03 -18.03 -20.98
N ALA A 179 -12.26 -17.09 -21.92
CA ALA A 179 -11.59 -17.07 -23.22
C ALA A 179 -10.14 -16.54 -23.15
N VAL A 180 -9.72 -15.95 -22.02
CA VAL A 180 -8.33 -15.50 -21.86
C VAL A 180 -7.41 -16.72 -21.87
N LYS A 181 -6.34 -16.67 -22.68
CA LYS A 181 -5.43 -17.82 -22.84
C LYS A 181 -4.65 -18.09 -21.56
N SER A 182 -4.77 -19.30 -21.03
CA SER A 182 -3.76 -19.90 -20.15
C SER A 182 -2.55 -20.29 -21.01
N LYS A 183 -1.35 -19.94 -20.53
CA LYS A 183 -0.07 -20.20 -21.22
C LYS A 183 0.84 -21.10 -20.40
N GLY A 184 0.38 -21.59 -19.25
CA GLY A 184 1.18 -22.30 -18.26
C GLY A 184 2.19 -21.39 -17.56
N ASN A 185 1.89 -20.09 -17.49
CA ASN A 185 2.80 -19.12 -16.91
C ASN A 185 2.89 -19.25 -15.39
N THR A 186 4.06 -18.94 -14.85
CA THR A 186 4.24 -18.65 -13.42
C THR A 186 4.72 -17.22 -13.27
N THR A 187 4.36 -16.59 -12.14
CA THR A 187 4.81 -15.23 -11.82
C THR A 187 6.33 -15.16 -11.92
N PRO A 188 6.90 -14.24 -12.73
CA PRO A 188 8.35 -14.19 -12.94
C PRO A 188 9.08 -14.00 -11.62
N ASN A 189 10.03 -14.88 -11.28
CA ASN A 189 10.88 -14.64 -10.11
C ASN A 189 11.89 -13.55 -10.46
N ILE A 190 11.85 -12.43 -9.73
CA ILE A 190 12.73 -11.30 -9.99
C ILE A 190 13.75 -11.27 -8.85
N ASP A 191 14.89 -11.93 -9.06
CA ASP A 191 16.04 -11.84 -8.17
C ASP A 191 16.75 -10.49 -8.41
N CYS A 192 16.12 -9.42 -7.92
CA CYS A 192 16.77 -8.13 -7.82
C CYS A 192 17.02 -7.88 -6.34
N ARG A 193 18.28 -7.89 -5.90
CA ARG A 193 18.65 -7.27 -4.62
C ARG A 193 18.58 -5.76 -4.82
N LEU A 194 17.82 -5.05 -3.99
CA LEU A 194 17.70 -3.59 -4.09
C LEU A 194 19.07 -2.90 -3.96
N LEU A 195 19.89 -3.42 -3.05
CA LEU A 195 21.24 -2.93 -2.80
C LEU A 195 22.23 -4.05 -3.10
N SER A 196 23.13 -3.77 -4.04
CA SER A 196 24.34 -4.57 -4.25
C SER A 196 25.34 -4.34 -3.10
N SER A 197 26.33 -5.22 -2.97
CA SER A 197 27.44 -5.01 -2.02
C SER A 197 28.23 -3.73 -2.28
N ALA A 198 28.18 -3.19 -3.49
CA ALA A 198 28.80 -1.92 -3.84
C ALA A 198 27.99 -0.69 -3.39
N GLU A 199 26.69 -0.86 -3.09
CA GLU A 199 25.79 0.22 -2.67
C GLU A 199 25.57 0.27 -1.15
N ILE A 200 25.75 -0.85 -0.47
CA ILE A 200 25.80 -0.91 0.99
C ILE A 200 27.04 -0.16 1.48
N GLY A 201 26.92 0.55 2.59
CA GLY A 201 28.02 1.33 3.15
C GLY A 201 28.22 2.68 2.46
N LYS A 202 27.27 3.13 1.62
CA LYS A 202 27.35 4.41 0.90
C LYS A 202 26.46 5.47 1.52
N VAL A 203 26.84 6.73 1.33
CA VAL A 203 26.01 7.91 1.57
C VAL A 203 25.74 8.61 0.24
N VAL A 204 24.46 8.82 -0.06
CA VAL A 204 23.95 9.50 -1.25
C VAL A 204 23.44 10.87 -0.82
N ARG A 205 24.13 11.92 -1.26
CA ARG A 205 23.71 13.31 -1.10
C ARG A 205 22.98 13.76 -2.34
N TYR A 206 21.88 14.50 -2.19
CA TYR A 206 21.12 15.02 -3.33
C TYR A 206 20.48 16.38 -3.04
N LYS A 207 20.31 17.18 -4.10
CA LYS A 207 19.56 18.44 -4.03
C LYS A 207 18.06 18.21 -4.17
N THR A 208 17.27 18.73 -3.22
CA THR A 208 15.81 18.68 -3.28
C THR A 208 15.25 19.89 -4.04
N VAL A 209 14.04 19.74 -4.60
CA VAL A 209 13.34 20.86 -5.25
C VAL A 209 12.75 21.82 -4.22
N GLY A 210 12.11 21.28 -3.17
CA GLY A 210 11.55 22.07 -2.06
C GLY A 210 12.54 22.25 -0.91
N GLU A 211 12.29 23.25 -0.07
CA GLU A 211 13.08 23.57 1.13
C GLU A 211 12.76 22.58 2.26
N GLN A 212 13.54 21.51 2.34
CA GLN A 212 13.42 20.47 3.37
C GLN A 212 14.79 19.87 3.64
N TYR A 213 14.99 19.34 4.86
CA TYR A 213 16.22 18.64 5.22
C TYR A 213 15.84 17.19 5.57
N GLN A 214 16.31 16.25 4.77
CA GLN A 214 15.93 14.83 4.87
C GLN A 214 17.16 13.97 5.16
N LEU A 215 17.00 13.04 6.09
CA LEU A 215 17.92 11.96 6.36
C LEU A 215 17.14 10.64 6.24
N GLU A 216 17.58 9.71 5.40
CA GLU A 216 16.90 8.41 5.27
C GLU A 216 17.92 7.26 5.27
N LEU A 217 17.77 6.32 6.20
CA LEU A 217 18.52 5.07 6.21
C LEU A 217 17.71 4.02 5.46
N GLN A 218 18.29 3.39 4.45
CA GLN A 218 17.68 2.32 3.68
C GLN A 218 18.44 1.01 3.91
N PHE A 219 17.78 0.04 4.52
CA PHE A 219 18.31 -1.29 4.81
C PHE A 219 17.80 -2.30 3.78
N SER A 220 18.68 -3.20 3.32
CA SER A 220 18.28 -4.33 2.47
C SER A 220 17.74 -5.46 3.33
N ILE A 221 16.50 -5.88 3.10
CA ILE A 221 15.88 -7.01 3.81
C ILE A 221 15.38 -8.03 2.78
N PRO A 222 15.38 -9.33 3.09
CA PRO A 222 14.85 -10.31 2.16
C PRO A 222 13.32 -10.16 2.06
N GLU A 223 12.78 -10.29 0.84
CA GLU A 223 11.35 -10.22 0.55
C GLU A 223 10.78 -11.62 0.41
N ILE A 224 9.66 -11.86 1.09
CA ILE A 224 8.99 -13.15 1.07
C ILE A 224 8.24 -13.29 -0.27
N ASN A 225 7.57 -12.22 -0.71
CA ASN A 225 6.68 -12.21 -1.87
C ASN A 225 7.32 -11.72 -3.18
N ASN A 226 8.48 -12.31 -3.55
CA ASN A 226 9.16 -12.13 -4.83
C ASN A 226 9.66 -10.69 -5.12
N GLY A 227 10.94 -10.52 -5.44
CA GLY A 227 11.56 -9.19 -5.60
C GLY A 227 12.55 -8.85 -4.46
N PHE A 228 12.69 -7.56 -4.16
CA PHE A 228 13.48 -7.06 -3.03
C PHE A 228 12.61 -6.49 -1.92
N GLY A 229 13.08 -6.63 -0.69
CA GLY A 229 12.54 -5.97 0.47
C GLY A 229 13.49 -4.86 0.90
N HIS A 230 12.94 -3.79 1.45
CA HIS A 230 13.77 -2.79 2.12
C HIS A 230 13.04 -2.22 3.32
N PHE A 231 13.81 -1.87 4.34
CA PHE A 231 13.32 -1.16 5.51
C PHE A 231 13.89 0.25 5.49
N ARG A 232 13.08 1.26 5.82
CA ARG A 232 13.51 2.66 5.79
C ARG A 232 13.24 3.35 7.12
N ILE A 233 14.21 4.14 7.56
CA ILE A 233 14.07 5.05 8.69
C ILE A 233 14.31 6.45 8.15
N GLY A 234 13.23 7.22 7.98
CA GLY A 234 13.28 8.61 7.53
C GLY A 234 13.19 9.58 8.71
N VAL A 235 14.02 10.62 8.68
CA VAL A 235 14.05 11.71 9.65
C VAL A 235 14.00 13.03 8.89
N THR A 236 12.98 13.83 9.15
CA THR A 236 12.97 15.24 8.76
C THR A 236 13.83 16.01 9.76
N ALA A 237 14.97 16.51 9.30
CA ALA A 237 15.95 17.18 10.13
C ALA A 237 15.73 18.70 10.16
N THR A 238 16.34 19.35 11.14
CA THR A 238 16.61 20.79 11.08
C THR A 238 17.92 21.03 10.31
N PRO A 239 18.25 22.27 9.92
CA PRO A 239 19.57 22.58 9.35
C PRO A 239 20.71 22.06 10.23
N LYS A 240 20.64 22.32 11.55
CA LYS A 240 21.60 21.81 12.53
C LYS A 240 21.64 20.28 12.57
N GLY A 241 20.47 19.62 12.52
CA GLY A 241 20.39 18.16 12.49
C GLY A 241 21.12 17.55 11.28
N LEU A 242 21.15 18.25 10.15
CA LEU A 242 21.89 17.82 8.97
C LEU A 242 23.41 18.04 9.08
N GLU A 243 23.86 18.97 9.93
CA GLU A 243 25.27 19.12 10.30
C GLU A 243 25.72 18.01 11.25
N GLU A 244 24.84 17.60 12.17
CA GLU A 244 25.08 16.60 13.21
C GLU A 244 24.51 15.21 12.85
N TYR A 245 24.30 14.92 11.56
CA TYR A 245 23.62 13.70 11.10
C TYR A 245 24.25 12.40 11.63
N GLN A 246 25.57 12.39 11.88
CA GLN A 246 26.27 11.23 12.43
C GLN A 246 25.75 10.88 13.83
N ALA A 247 25.48 11.88 14.67
CA ALA A 247 24.91 11.68 16.00
C ALA A 247 23.47 11.14 15.92
N ILE A 248 22.68 11.61 14.94
CA ILE A 248 21.32 11.09 14.69
C ILE A 248 21.38 9.61 14.28
N VAL A 249 22.28 9.25 13.37
CA VAL A 249 22.47 7.85 12.92
C VAL A 249 22.91 6.97 14.09
N SER A 250 23.87 7.42 14.91
CA SER A 250 24.29 6.70 16.12
C SER A 250 23.15 6.51 17.12
N LEU A 251 22.31 7.52 17.32
CA LEU A 251 21.12 7.43 18.18
C LEU A 251 20.11 6.40 17.66
N ILE A 252 19.88 6.35 16.35
CA ILE A 252 19.01 5.33 15.72
C ILE A 252 19.56 3.92 15.99
N PHE A 253 20.86 3.71 15.83
CA PHE A 253 21.47 2.40 16.11
C PHE A 253 21.49 2.07 17.60
N ALA A 254 21.62 3.05 18.49
CA ALA A 254 21.44 2.84 19.92
C ALA A 254 20.01 2.39 20.27
N TYR A 255 18.99 2.97 19.61
CA TYR A 255 17.60 2.51 19.75
C TYR A 255 17.41 1.08 19.24
N VAL A 256 17.97 0.74 18.06
CA VAL A 256 17.92 -0.62 17.51
C VAL A 256 18.63 -1.62 18.43
N GLN A 257 19.75 -1.23 19.04
CA GLN A 257 20.46 -2.06 20.01
C GLN A 257 19.61 -2.32 21.25
N MET A 258 18.94 -1.30 21.79
CA MET A 258 17.98 -1.46 22.88
C MET A 258 16.85 -2.45 22.51
N LEU A 259 16.30 -2.36 21.30
CA LEU A 259 15.27 -3.30 20.83
C LEU A 259 15.80 -4.76 20.77
N LYS A 260 17.05 -4.95 20.35
CA LYS A 260 17.69 -6.28 20.30
C LYS A 260 17.91 -6.85 21.71
N GLU A 261 18.29 -6.01 22.66
CA GLU A 261 18.53 -6.41 24.06
C GLU A 261 17.24 -6.75 24.80
N GLN A 262 16.18 -5.98 24.61
CA GLN A 262 14.89 -6.22 25.27
C GLN A 262 14.07 -7.33 24.58
N GLY A 263 14.34 -7.58 23.31
CA GLY A 263 13.65 -8.57 22.50
C GLY A 263 12.21 -8.20 22.14
N PRO A 264 11.56 -8.99 21.26
CA PRO A 264 10.19 -8.74 20.84
C PRO A 264 9.20 -8.79 22.00
N GLN A 265 8.26 -7.86 22.00
CA GLN A 265 7.26 -7.70 23.06
C GLN A 265 5.89 -8.18 22.59
N GLU A 266 5.46 -9.34 23.05
CA GLU A 266 4.15 -9.91 22.68
C GLU A 266 3.01 -8.96 23.01
N TRP A 267 3.13 -8.26 24.13
CA TRP A 267 2.11 -7.34 24.55
C TRP A 267 1.92 -6.15 23.60
N TYR A 268 3.01 -5.66 23.00
CA TYR A 268 2.95 -4.57 22.03
C TYR A 268 2.32 -5.06 20.73
N PHE A 269 2.62 -6.30 20.34
CA PHE A 269 1.95 -6.97 19.23
C PHE A 269 0.43 -7.08 19.46
N GLN A 270 0.00 -7.50 20.66
CA GLN A 270 -1.42 -7.59 21.01
C GLN A 270 -2.13 -6.22 20.94
N GLU A 271 -1.48 -5.15 21.38
CA GLU A 271 -2.00 -3.78 21.25
C GLU A 271 -2.16 -3.37 19.78
N LEU A 272 -1.16 -3.63 18.94
CA LEU A 272 -1.25 -3.37 17.50
C LEU A 272 -2.34 -4.21 16.83
N ALA A 273 -2.47 -5.49 17.22
CA ALA A 273 -3.50 -6.39 16.70
C ALA A 273 -4.91 -5.91 17.06
N LEU A 274 -5.11 -5.42 18.30
CA LEU A 274 -6.36 -4.81 18.74
C LEU A 274 -6.70 -3.58 17.91
N VAL A 275 -5.74 -2.66 17.71
CA VAL A 275 -5.95 -1.44 16.91
C VAL A 275 -6.29 -1.78 15.46
N LYS A 276 -5.56 -2.73 14.86
CA LYS A 276 -5.80 -3.19 13.49
C LYS A 276 -7.17 -3.84 13.35
N LYS A 277 -7.54 -4.73 14.29
CA LYS A 277 -8.85 -5.37 14.32
C LYS A 277 -9.98 -4.36 14.47
N ALA A 278 -9.86 -3.39 15.38
CA ALA A 278 -10.86 -2.35 15.53
C ALA A 278 -11.01 -1.51 14.24
N LYS A 279 -9.90 -1.14 13.59
CA LYS A 279 -9.94 -0.43 12.31
C LYS A 279 -10.59 -1.24 11.20
N TYR A 280 -10.35 -2.55 11.15
CA TYR A 280 -10.97 -3.44 10.16
C TYR A 280 -12.46 -3.63 10.42
N ASP A 281 -12.82 -3.90 11.67
CA ASP A 281 -14.21 -4.14 12.07
C ASP A 281 -15.08 -2.89 11.83
N TYR A 282 -14.54 -1.67 12.02
CA TYR A 282 -15.28 -0.41 11.87
C TYR A 282 -14.80 0.45 10.69
N LYS A 283 -14.22 -0.17 9.66
CA LYS A 283 -13.75 0.51 8.46
C LYS A 283 -14.93 1.19 7.76
N ALA A 284 -14.76 2.45 7.37
CA ALA A 284 -15.73 3.13 6.52
C ALA A 284 -15.82 2.44 5.15
N ARG A 285 -17.00 2.51 4.53
CA ARG A 285 -17.18 2.00 3.17
C ARG A 285 -16.28 2.78 2.20
N GLU A 286 -15.47 2.03 1.46
CA GLU A 286 -14.53 2.57 0.48
C GLU A 286 -15.22 2.83 -0.86
N ASP A 287 -14.59 3.65 -1.69
CA ASP A 287 -14.93 3.75 -3.11
C ASP A 287 -14.83 2.36 -3.77
N VAL A 288 -15.81 2.03 -4.62
CA VAL A 288 -15.96 0.67 -5.19
C VAL A 288 -14.81 0.35 -6.16
N CYS A 289 -14.28 1.37 -6.85
CA CYS A 289 -13.15 1.23 -7.76
C CYS A 289 -11.86 0.96 -6.99
N ASP A 290 -11.58 1.78 -5.97
CA ASP A 290 -10.40 1.63 -5.11
C ASP A 290 -10.42 0.28 -4.39
N TYR A 291 -11.59 -0.12 -3.86
CA TYR A 291 -11.80 -1.41 -3.21
C TYR A 291 -11.49 -2.60 -4.14
N ALA A 292 -12.01 -2.58 -5.37
CA ALA A 292 -11.74 -3.63 -6.35
C ALA A 292 -10.25 -3.68 -6.73
N CYS A 293 -9.63 -2.53 -6.98
CA CYS A 293 -8.21 -2.44 -7.35
C CYS A 293 -7.28 -2.92 -6.24
N ASP A 294 -7.59 -2.56 -5.00
CA ASP A 294 -6.80 -2.91 -3.82
C ASP A 294 -6.80 -4.42 -3.59
N ILE A 295 -7.98 -5.06 -3.55
CA ILE A 295 -8.08 -6.52 -3.39
C ILE A 295 -7.44 -7.27 -4.56
N THR A 296 -7.68 -6.82 -5.79
CA THR A 296 -7.10 -7.46 -6.98
C THR A 296 -5.58 -7.46 -6.90
N SER A 297 -4.98 -6.32 -6.52
CA SER A 297 -3.53 -6.18 -6.39
C SER A 297 -2.97 -7.05 -5.26
N ARG A 298 -3.63 -7.05 -4.10
CA ARG A 298 -3.20 -7.80 -2.91
C ARG A 298 -3.35 -9.32 -3.08
N SER A 299 -4.30 -9.78 -3.89
CA SER A 299 -4.56 -11.21 -4.16
C SER A 299 -3.43 -11.93 -4.92
N HIS A 300 -2.42 -11.21 -5.43
CA HIS A 300 -1.21 -11.79 -5.99
C HIS A 300 -0.23 -12.33 -4.92
N ASN A 301 -0.46 -12.06 -3.64
CA ASN A 301 0.40 -12.56 -2.58
C ASN A 301 0.29 -14.09 -2.45
N LYS A 302 1.36 -14.80 -2.84
CA LYS A 302 1.38 -16.27 -2.89
C LYS A 302 1.38 -16.94 -1.51
N TYR A 303 1.58 -16.19 -0.42
CA TYR A 303 1.57 -16.71 0.96
C TYR A 303 0.27 -16.45 1.69
N VAL A 304 -0.65 -15.69 1.08
CA VAL A 304 -1.99 -15.48 1.62
C VAL A 304 -2.88 -16.61 1.15
N PRO A 305 -3.49 -17.39 2.05
CA PRO A 305 -4.45 -18.41 1.67
C PRO A 305 -5.80 -17.79 1.24
N PRO A 306 -6.60 -18.52 0.44
CA PRO A 306 -7.87 -18.01 -0.10
C PRO A 306 -8.83 -17.44 0.95
N ASN A 307 -8.88 -18.01 2.15
CA ASN A 307 -9.75 -17.55 3.24
C ASN A 307 -9.38 -16.17 3.79
N HIS A 308 -8.13 -15.73 3.65
CA HIS A 308 -7.68 -14.43 4.14
C HIS A 308 -7.57 -13.37 3.04
N ILE A 309 -8.13 -13.62 1.84
CA ILE A 309 -8.04 -12.70 0.68
C ILE A 309 -8.49 -11.27 0.99
N LEU A 310 -9.42 -11.09 1.94
CA LEU A 310 -9.93 -9.77 2.35
C LEU A 310 -9.24 -9.19 3.58
N SER A 311 -8.71 -10.03 4.47
CA SER A 311 -8.30 -9.64 5.81
C SER A 311 -6.79 -9.54 5.99
N HIS A 312 -5.98 -10.19 5.14
CA HIS A 312 -4.54 -10.34 5.36
C HIS A 312 -3.75 -9.02 5.40
N SER A 313 -4.24 -7.97 4.77
CA SER A 313 -3.63 -6.63 4.77
C SER A 313 -4.14 -5.75 5.92
N GLU A 314 -5.25 -6.15 6.52
CA GLU A 314 -5.97 -5.38 7.53
C GLU A 314 -5.71 -5.93 8.94
N LEU A 315 -5.54 -7.23 9.09
CA LEU A 315 -5.32 -7.93 10.35
C LEU A 315 -3.86 -8.39 10.51
N LEU A 316 -3.40 -8.46 11.76
CA LEU A 316 -2.14 -9.14 12.09
C LEU A 316 -2.40 -10.63 12.30
N GLY A 317 -1.46 -11.46 11.83
CA GLY A 317 -1.49 -12.91 12.01
C GLY A 317 -1.06 -13.34 13.42
N ASN A 318 -0.22 -14.37 13.50
CA ASN A 318 0.29 -14.86 14.77
C ASN A 318 1.55 -14.09 15.20
N TYR A 319 1.72 -13.93 16.52
CA TYR A 319 2.96 -13.42 17.08
C TYR A 319 4.09 -14.44 16.89
N ASP A 320 5.21 -14.01 16.29
CA ASP A 320 6.40 -14.82 16.07
C ASP A 320 7.64 -14.02 16.50
N ALA A 321 8.09 -14.26 17.73
CA ALA A 321 9.25 -13.59 18.30
C ALA A 321 10.55 -13.92 17.56
N GLU A 322 10.69 -15.14 17.02
CA GLU A 322 11.90 -15.55 16.31
C GLU A 322 11.99 -14.81 14.98
N LEU A 323 10.87 -14.71 14.24
CA LEU A 323 10.80 -13.98 12.98
C LEU A 323 11.04 -12.48 13.19
N ILE A 324 10.43 -11.86 14.20
CA ILE A 324 10.65 -10.44 14.50
C ILE A 324 12.12 -10.20 14.84
N SER A 325 12.71 -11.05 15.67
CA SER A 325 14.13 -10.98 16.01
C SER A 325 14.99 -11.13 14.76
N ALA A 326 14.71 -12.11 13.90
CA ALA A 326 15.43 -12.34 12.64
C ALA A 326 15.38 -11.12 11.72
N CYS A 327 14.22 -10.49 11.55
CA CYS A 327 14.07 -9.25 10.79
C CYS A 327 14.93 -8.11 11.38
N LEU A 328 14.93 -7.96 12.71
CA LEU A 328 15.72 -6.94 13.41
C LEU A 328 17.23 -7.11 13.23
N HIS A 329 17.72 -8.33 12.96
CA HIS A 329 19.15 -8.57 12.68
C HIS A 329 19.63 -7.88 11.38
N PHE A 330 18.75 -7.69 10.39
CA PHE A 330 19.10 -6.99 9.15
C PHE A 330 19.29 -5.48 9.34
N ILE A 331 18.79 -4.93 10.45
CA ILE A 331 18.95 -3.52 10.79
C ILE A 331 20.24 -3.38 11.60
N ASN A 332 21.35 -3.13 10.91
CA ASN A 332 22.69 -3.03 11.51
C ASN A 332 23.60 -2.08 10.70
N PRO A 333 24.72 -1.60 11.29
CA PRO A 333 25.65 -0.66 10.64
C PRO A 333 26.33 -1.19 9.36
N GLN A 334 26.31 -2.50 9.11
CA GLN A 334 26.93 -3.13 7.94
C GLN A 334 25.93 -3.40 6.79
N ASN A 335 24.64 -3.08 6.96
CA ASN A 335 23.60 -3.43 5.99
C ASN A 335 22.67 -2.25 5.65
N TYR A 336 23.23 -1.08 5.35
CA TYR A 336 22.42 0.06 4.92
C TYR A 336 23.13 1.02 3.96
N ARG A 337 22.33 1.86 3.32
CA ARG A 337 22.74 3.06 2.57
C ARG A 337 22.06 4.27 3.19
N LEU A 338 22.78 5.38 3.29
CA LEU A 338 22.28 6.64 3.85
C LEU A 338 21.93 7.63 2.73
N PHE A 339 20.81 8.32 2.87
CA PHE A 339 20.39 9.41 2.00
C PHE A 339 20.37 10.72 2.79
N ILE A 340 20.92 11.78 2.20
CA ILE A 340 20.96 13.13 2.76
C ILE A 340 20.45 14.09 1.69
N GLY A 341 19.29 14.70 1.91
CA GLY A 341 18.63 15.60 0.97
C GLY A 341 18.45 16.99 1.55
N ALA A 342 18.80 18.03 0.78
CA ALA A 342 18.44 19.42 1.07
C ALA A 342 18.46 20.28 -0.19
N GLN A 343 17.77 21.43 -0.20
CA GLN A 343 17.78 22.33 -1.35
C GLN A 343 19.13 23.05 -1.45
N GLU A 344 19.50 23.77 -0.38
CA GLU A 344 20.79 24.42 -0.20
C GLU A 344 21.32 24.14 1.22
N HIS A 345 22.44 23.42 1.31
CA HIS A 345 23.15 23.19 2.57
C HIS A 345 24.58 22.70 2.29
N LYS A 346 25.52 23.02 3.18
CA LYS A 346 26.94 22.59 3.04
C LYS A 346 27.12 21.07 2.97
N SER A 347 26.17 20.31 3.54
CA SER A 347 26.18 18.84 3.53
C SER A 347 25.77 18.22 2.18
N VAL A 348 25.28 19.00 1.21
CA VAL A 348 24.82 18.54 -0.12
C VAL A 348 25.52 19.29 -1.25
N ASP A 349 26.85 19.31 -1.20
CA ASP A 349 27.67 19.76 -2.34
C ASP A 349 27.68 18.67 -3.43
N CYS A 350 26.86 18.87 -4.46
CA CYS A 350 26.51 17.87 -5.46
C CYS A 350 26.72 18.42 -6.87
N HIS A 351 27.41 17.66 -7.71
CA HIS A 351 27.75 18.07 -9.09
C HIS A 351 27.39 17.03 -10.14
N LEU A 352 27.16 15.77 -9.75
CA LEU A 352 26.77 14.72 -10.68
C LEU A 352 25.28 14.82 -10.96
N LYS A 353 24.87 14.64 -12.22
CA LYS A 353 23.45 14.62 -12.59
C LYS A 353 22.98 13.19 -12.76
N GLU A 354 21.86 12.87 -12.13
CA GLU A 354 21.14 11.64 -12.42
C GLU A 354 20.60 11.70 -13.86
N LYS A 355 20.62 10.57 -14.55
CA LYS A 355 20.38 10.47 -15.99
C LYS A 355 18.97 10.89 -16.42
N HIS A 356 17.95 10.62 -15.61
CA HIS A 356 16.55 10.73 -16.02
C HIS A 356 15.89 12.02 -15.54
N TYR A 357 16.25 12.51 -14.36
CA TYR A 357 15.63 13.66 -13.72
C TYR A 357 16.59 14.83 -13.49
N ASP A 358 17.85 14.71 -13.94
CA ASP A 358 18.90 15.72 -13.77
C ASP A 358 19.14 16.12 -12.30
N ILE A 359 18.79 15.22 -11.36
CA ILE A 359 18.97 15.47 -9.93
C ILE A 359 20.46 15.55 -9.62
N LEU A 360 20.87 16.68 -9.06
CA LEU A 360 22.23 16.87 -8.58
C LEU A 360 22.46 15.99 -7.36
N HIS A 361 23.45 15.11 -7.45
CA HIS A 361 23.80 14.18 -6.38
C HIS A 361 25.31 13.97 -6.27
N HIS A 362 25.71 13.31 -5.19
CA HIS A 362 27.07 12.85 -4.94
C HIS A 362 27.02 11.59 -4.07
N ILE A 363 27.78 10.56 -4.45
CA ILE A 363 27.86 9.28 -3.73
C ILE A 363 29.25 9.14 -3.15
N ALA A 364 29.35 8.85 -1.85
CA ALA A 364 30.60 8.59 -1.16
C ALA A 364 30.48 7.39 -0.22
N ASP A 365 31.61 6.90 0.28
CA ASP A 365 31.63 5.92 1.38
C ASP A 365 31.12 6.55 2.68
N LEU A 366 30.44 5.74 3.49
CA LEU A 366 30.07 6.14 4.84
C LEU A 366 31.33 6.33 5.70
N PRO A 367 31.31 7.32 6.62
CA PRO A 367 32.33 7.42 7.65
C PRO A 367 32.48 6.10 8.42
N VAL A 368 33.72 5.74 8.78
CA VAL A 368 34.03 4.48 9.48
C VAL A 368 33.26 4.35 10.80
N CYS A 369 33.03 5.46 11.51
CA CYS A 369 32.24 5.47 12.74
C CYS A 369 30.78 5.03 12.54
N LEU A 370 30.25 5.12 11.32
CA LEU A 370 28.87 4.76 10.99
C LEU A 370 28.71 3.35 10.41
N THR A 371 29.82 2.62 10.21
CA THR A 371 29.84 1.25 9.69
C THR A 371 30.43 0.25 10.68
N SER A 372 30.96 0.71 11.81
CA SER A 372 31.44 -0.15 12.90
C SER A 372 30.30 -0.62 13.81
N ASP A 373 30.50 -1.75 14.50
CA ASP A 373 29.59 -2.22 15.55
C ASP A 373 29.50 -1.24 16.74
N GLU A 374 30.52 -0.39 16.88
CA GLU A 374 30.59 0.68 17.87
C GLU A 374 29.78 1.94 17.46
N CYS A 375 29.07 1.92 16.33
CA CYS A 375 28.26 3.06 15.85
C CYS A 375 27.20 3.51 16.88
N ALA A 376 26.68 2.58 17.69
CA ALA A 376 25.77 2.88 18.80
C ALA A 376 26.49 3.50 20.02
N GLY A 377 27.81 3.42 20.08
CA GLY A 377 28.67 3.69 21.24
C GLY A 377 28.90 5.18 21.49
N SER A 378 27.93 5.83 22.15
CA SER A 378 28.07 7.01 23.01
C SER A 378 26.73 7.63 23.43
N ALA A 379 25.60 7.16 22.87
CA ALA A 379 24.25 7.65 23.22
C ALA A 379 23.69 7.08 24.55
N SER A 380 24.56 6.73 25.50
CA SER A 380 24.20 6.10 26.79
C SER A 380 23.70 7.09 27.86
N GLY A 381 23.42 8.34 27.48
CA GLY A 381 23.11 9.43 28.43
C GLY A 381 21.62 9.77 28.63
N GLU A 382 20.73 9.52 27.66
CA GLU A 382 19.36 10.04 27.72
C GLU A 382 18.32 8.99 27.28
N SER A 383 17.55 8.50 28.26
CA SER A 383 16.20 7.91 28.21
C SER A 383 15.72 7.18 26.93
N ILE A 384 16.52 6.31 26.32
CA ILE A 384 16.01 5.37 25.32
C ILE A 384 15.29 4.23 26.04
N HIS A 385 13.98 4.10 25.85
CA HIS A 385 13.18 3.02 26.42
C HIS A 385 12.04 2.61 25.47
N LEU A 386 11.47 1.43 25.70
CA LEU A 386 10.23 1.04 25.04
C LEU A 386 9.08 1.97 25.43
N PRO A 387 8.09 2.18 24.55
CA PRO A 387 6.90 2.94 24.91
C PRO A 387 6.20 2.32 26.11
N ALA A 388 5.57 3.16 26.92
CA ALA A 388 4.63 2.69 27.93
C ALA A 388 3.38 2.09 27.26
N ARG A 389 2.66 1.26 28.00
CA ARG A 389 1.35 0.71 27.61
C ARG A 389 0.40 1.83 27.16
N ASN A 390 -0.26 1.65 26.03
CA ASN A 390 -1.20 2.64 25.54
C ASN A 390 -2.52 2.59 26.33
N VAL A 391 -2.70 3.55 27.24
CA VAL A 391 -3.91 3.68 28.08
C VAL A 391 -5.14 4.21 27.33
N PHE A 392 -4.98 4.62 26.07
CA PHE A 392 -6.08 5.12 25.22
C PHE A 392 -6.68 4.04 24.32
N LEU A 393 -6.24 2.78 24.44
CA LEU A 393 -6.86 1.69 23.70
C LEU A 393 -8.29 1.47 24.21
N PRO A 394 -9.29 1.46 23.31
CA PRO A 394 -10.67 1.22 23.70
C PRO A 394 -10.83 -0.21 24.22
N ASP A 395 -11.43 -0.35 25.40
CA ASP A 395 -11.86 -1.60 26.01
C ASP A 395 -13.34 -1.90 25.75
N ASN A 396 -14.10 -0.90 25.30
CA ASN A 396 -15.53 -0.98 25.03
C ASN A 396 -15.86 -0.49 23.61
N PHE A 397 -16.38 -1.40 22.78
CA PHE A 397 -16.86 -1.09 21.43
C PHE A 397 -18.39 -1.13 21.32
N THR A 398 -19.10 -1.08 22.45
CA THR A 398 -20.56 -1.11 22.47
C THR A 398 -21.12 0.16 21.85
N VAL A 399 -21.85 0.02 20.75
CA VAL A 399 -22.56 1.12 20.11
C VAL A 399 -23.95 1.24 20.73
N ALA A 400 -24.25 2.42 21.29
CA ALA A 400 -25.57 2.73 21.83
C ALA A 400 -26.60 2.76 20.69
N LYS A 401 -27.34 1.66 20.50
CA LYS A 401 -28.46 1.60 19.57
C LYS A 401 -29.65 2.38 20.13
N LEU A 402 -30.36 3.09 19.26
CA LEU A 402 -31.59 3.79 19.60
C LEU A 402 -32.63 2.77 20.07
N ALA A 403 -33.22 3.00 21.25
CA ALA A 403 -34.07 2.02 21.92
C ALA A 403 -35.42 1.84 21.22
N THR A 404 -35.98 2.88 20.59
CA THR A 404 -37.25 2.82 19.86
C THR A 404 -37.28 3.77 18.65
N ALA A 405 -38.23 3.54 17.73
CA ALA A 405 -38.48 4.42 16.58
C ALA A 405 -38.94 5.85 16.97
N ALA A 406 -39.37 6.05 18.22
CA ALA A 406 -39.72 7.36 18.77
C ALA A 406 -38.49 8.19 19.20
N ASP A 407 -37.31 7.54 19.31
CA ASP A 407 -36.04 8.17 19.69
C ASP A 407 -35.16 8.52 18.48
N LYS A 408 -35.71 8.49 17.25
CA LYS A 408 -34.93 8.79 16.04
C LYS A 408 -34.28 10.19 16.16
N PRO A 409 -32.95 10.31 16.06
CA PRO A 409 -32.26 11.59 16.05
C PRO A 409 -32.84 12.48 14.96
N THR A 410 -32.81 13.78 15.19
CA THR A 410 -33.12 14.76 14.15
C THR A 410 -32.17 14.57 12.96
N SER A 411 -32.66 14.83 11.74
CA SER A 411 -31.84 14.73 10.52
C SER A 411 -30.58 15.62 10.60
N GLU A 412 -30.70 16.75 11.30
CA GLU A 412 -29.66 17.75 11.54
C GLU A 412 -29.24 17.79 13.01
N PRO A 413 -28.04 18.33 13.34
CA PRO A 413 -27.62 18.55 14.72
C PRO A 413 -28.59 19.46 15.49
N THR A 414 -28.92 19.07 16.72
CA THR A 414 -29.75 19.87 17.62
C THR A 414 -28.89 20.77 18.50
N LEU A 415 -29.25 22.05 18.62
CA LEU A 415 -28.65 22.97 19.59
C LEU A 415 -29.09 22.59 21.00
N LEU A 416 -28.17 22.03 21.79
CA LEU A 416 -28.46 21.61 23.17
C LEU A 416 -28.36 22.77 24.16
N ARG A 417 -27.37 23.64 23.97
CA ARG A 417 -27.09 24.76 24.89
C ARG A 417 -26.53 25.95 24.11
N LYS A 418 -26.98 27.13 24.49
CA LYS A 418 -26.46 28.42 23.99
C LYS A 418 -26.44 29.43 25.12
N ASN A 419 -25.32 30.13 25.26
CA ASN A 419 -25.19 31.33 26.07
C ASN A 419 -24.19 32.29 25.39
N ASP A 420 -23.87 33.40 26.04
CA ASP A 420 -22.99 34.44 25.49
C ASP A 420 -21.53 33.96 25.26
N LYS A 421 -21.15 32.77 25.74
CA LYS A 421 -19.79 32.24 25.66
C LYS A 421 -19.64 31.04 24.73
N TYR A 422 -20.67 30.21 24.58
CA TYR A 422 -20.57 28.99 23.78
C TYR A 422 -21.92 28.50 23.28
N GLU A 423 -21.85 27.69 22.21
CA GLU A 423 -22.93 26.91 21.66
C GLU A 423 -22.52 25.43 21.61
N VAL A 424 -23.43 24.53 22.01
CA VAL A 424 -23.23 23.08 21.94
C VAL A 424 -24.26 22.48 21.02
N TRP A 425 -23.78 21.89 19.93
CA TRP A 425 -24.57 21.16 18.95
C TRP A 425 -24.32 19.66 19.12
N PHE A 426 -25.37 18.86 19.02
CA PHE A 426 -25.27 17.41 19.15
C PHE A 426 -26.17 16.71 18.14
N LYS A 427 -25.63 15.66 17.53
CA LYS A 427 -26.39 14.68 16.76
C LYS A 427 -25.87 13.30 17.14
N GLN A 428 -26.75 12.41 17.57
CA GLN A 428 -26.41 10.99 17.70
C GLN A 428 -26.37 10.38 16.30
N ASP A 429 -25.37 9.53 16.04
CA ASP A 429 -25.25 8.80 14.78
C ASP A 429 -26.48 7.89 14.55
N ASP A 430 -27.08 8.04 13.38
CA ASP A 430 -28.25 7.30 12.91
C ASP A 430 -27.99 6.59 11.56
N GLN A 431 -26.73 6.60 11.08
CA GLN A 431 -26.36 6.07 9.77
C GLN A 431 -25.30 4.98 9.86
N PHE A 432 -24.20 5.22 10.58
CA PHE A 432 -23.02 4.37 10.52
C PHE A 432 -22.99 3.31 11.62
N PHE A 433 -23.57 3.60 12.78
CA PHE A 433 -23.62 2.77 13.97
C PHE A 433 -22.25 2.18 14.33
N THR A 434 -21.22 3.02 14.32
CA THR A 434 -19.85 2.65 14.71
C THR A 434 -19.50 3.22 16.09
N PRO A 435 -18.53 2.65 16.83
CA PRO A 435 -18.07 3.16 18.12
C PRO A 435 -17.14 4.36 17.95
N HIS A 436 -17.47 5.26 17.02
CA HIS A 436 -16.76 6.51 16.76
C HIS A 436 -17.66 7.70 17.06
N GLY A 437 -17.04 8.79 17.49
CA GLY A 437 -17.69 10.09 17.64
C GLY A 437 -16.77 11.18 17.10
N CYS A 438 -17.37 12.25 16.59
CA CYS A 438 -16.65 13.45 16.19
C CYS A 438 -16.94 14.56 17.20
N ILE A 439 -15.87 15.10 17.81
CA ILE A 439 -15.95 16.31 18.63
C ILE A 439 -15.25 17.41 17.84
N SER A 440 -16.01 18.41 17.42
CA SER A 440 -15.48 19.62 16.79
C SER A 440 -15.61 20.78 17.77
N LEU A 441 -14.48 21.43 18.08
CA LEU A 441 -14.41 22.62 18.91
C LEU A 441 -13.96 23.79 18.04
N ILE A 442 -14.83 24.78 17.87
CA ILE A 442 -14.53 26.01 17.14
C ILE A 442 -14.39 27.12 18.18
N ILE A 443 -13.19 27.67 18.33
CA ILE A 443 -12.92 28.80 19.21
C ILE A 443 -12.84 30.05 18.34
N SER A 444 -13.83 30.93 18.46
CA SER A 444 -13.85 32.22 17.76
C SER A 444 -13.15 33.29 18.60
N SER A 445 -12.22 34.02 17.99
CA SER A 445 -11.57 35.18 18.58
C SER A 445 -11.47 36.30 17.54
N GLU A 446 -11.72 37.54 17.96
CA GLU A 446 -11.54 38.71 17.10
C GLU A 446 -10.07 39.00 16.79
N THR A 447 -9.15 38.41 17.54
CA THR A 447 -7.71 38.71 17.41
C THR A 447 -7.00 37.79 16.44
N THR A 448 -7.49 36.59 16.17
CA THR A 448 -6.71 35.55 15.48
C THR A 448 -6.43 35.88 14.01
N ASP A 449 -7.39 36.48 13.30
CA ASP A 449 -7.27 36.75 11.85
C ASP A 449 -7.48 38.23 11.48
N ASN A 450 -7.41 39.15 12.45
CA ASN A 450 -7.63 40.57 12.18
C ASN A 450 -6.44 41.28 11.50
N SER A 451 -5.32 40.60 11.36
CA SER A 451 -4.12 41.09 10.68
C SER A 451 -3.20 39.92 10.30
N PRO A 452 -2.37 40.07 9.26
CA PRO A 452 -1.41 39.03 8.88
C PRO A 452 -0.49 38.60 10.02
N ILE A 453 -0.09 39.54 10.89
CA ILE A 453 0.78 39.24 12.04
C ILE A 453 0.07 38.34 13.05
N ASN A 454 -1.20 38.61 13.37
CA ASN A 454 -1.92 37.79 14.33
C ASN A 454 -2.27 36.41 13.79
N GLN A 455 -2.50 36.29 12.48
CA GLN A 455 -2.70 34.99 11.84
C GLN A 455 -1.45 34.12 11.99
N VAL A 456 -0.26 34.68 11.72
CA VAL A 456 1.02 33.98 11.90
C VAL A 456 1.26 33.63 13.37
N LEU A 457 1.03 34.56 14.30
CA LEU A 457 1.19 34.29 15.74
C LEU A 457 0.23 33.21 16.25
N SER A 458 -1.01 33.19 15.76
CA SER A 458 -2.00 32.17 16.11
C SER A 458 -1.59 30.80 15.57
N GLN A 459 -1.08 30.74 14.33
CA GLN A 459 -0.52 29.51 13.79
C GLN A 459 0.68 29.04 14.61
N LEU A 460 1.62 29.93 14.96
CA LEU A 460 2.76 29.58 15.81
C LEU A 460 2.32 29.06 17.18
N PHE A 461 1.36 29.72 17.83
CA PHE A 461 0.82 29.28 19.11
C PHE A 461 0.20 27.87 19.06
N ILE A 462 -0.38 27.47 17.93
CA ILE A 462 -0.96 26.13 17.76
C ILE A 462 0.13 25.07 17.50
N HIS A 463 1.26 25.45 16.92
CA HIS A 463 2.34 24.52 16.52
C HIS A 463 3.51 24.44 17.53
N VAL A 464 3.61 25.39 18.47
CA VAL A 464 4.56 25.40 19.60
C VAL A 464 3.97 24.62 20.76
#